data_AF-A0A9X4BGA5-F1
#
_entry.id   AF-A0A9X4BGA5-F1
#
_cell.length_a   1.000
_cell.length_b   1.000
_cell.length_c   1.000
_cell.angle_alpha   90.00
_cell.angle_beta   90.00
_cell.angle_gamma   90.00
#
_symmetry.space_group_name_H-M   'P 1'
#
loop_
_entity.id
_entity.type
_entity.pdbx_description
1 polymer ?
#
loop_
_entity_poly.entity_id
_entity_poly.type
_entity_poly.pdbx_seq_one_letter_code
_entity_poly.pdbx_strand_id
1 'polypeptide(L)'
;DGHAQRLSLWATDVRTTMKLTVYGSGCAKCQQLTANAEAAARRLGLDFEVEKVTDVNAIIDAGVMRTPALAIDEEIVVEGKVPSSDELQQLLG
;
A
#
# COMPACT_ATOMS: atom_id res chain seq x y z
N ASP A 1 20.55 -42.65 -6.20
CA ASP A 1 19.23 -41.99 -6.19
C ASP A 1 18.63 -42.01 -4.80
N GLY A 2 18.32 -40.84 -4.24
CA GLY A 2 17.78 -40.73 -2.87
C GLY A 2 17.71 -39.28 -2.42
N HIS A 3 16.67 -38.59 -2.90
CA HIS A 3 16.46 -37.15 -2.85
C HIS A 3 16.71 -36.48 -1.49
N ALA A 4 17.58 -35.47 -1.52
CA ALA A 4 17.68 -34.41 -0.53
C ALA A 4 16.37 -33.63 -0.49
N GLN A 5 15.50 -33.94 0.47
CA GLN A 5 14.32 -33.13 0.80
C GLN A 5 14.76 -32.04 1.76
N ARG A 6 15.45 -31.06 1.19
CA ARG A 6 15.95 -29.86 1.84
C ARG A 6 14.80 -28.84 1.81
N LEU A 7 14.37 -28.41 2.99
CA LEU A 7 13.69 -27.13 3.26
C LEU A 7 12.20 -27.04 2.86
N SER A 8 11.31 -27.57 3.71
CA SER A 8 9.93 -27.07 3.86
C SER A 8 9.75 -26.24 5.13
N LEU A 9 10.81 -25.55 5.55
CA LEU A 9 10.79 -24.50 6.57
C LEU A 9 10.82 -23.12 5.86
N TRP A 10 9.74 -22.74 5.17
CA TRP A 10 9.50 -21.33 4.81
C TRP A 10 8.04 -20.98 4.50
N ALA A 11 7.04 -21.73 5.00
CA ALA A 11 5.71 -21.13 5.15
C ALA A 11 5.66 -20.28 6.44
N THR A 12 6.76 -19.57 6.73
CA THR A 12 6.93 -18.80 7.95
C THR A 12 6.45 -17.39 7.66
N ASP A 13 5.48 -16.97 8.47
CA ASP A 13 5.04 -15.59 8.64
C ASP A 13 4.01 -15.12 7.60
N VAL A 14 2.72 -15.40 7.89
CA VAL A 14 1.64 -14.46 7.52
C VAL A 14 1.86 -13.20 8.37
N ARG A 15 2.93 -12.46 8.07
CA ARG A 15 3.16 -11.17 8.68
C ARG A 15 1.98 -10.31 8.25
N THR A 16 1.23 -9.80 9.23
CA THR A 16 0.07 -8.91 9.04
C THR A 16 0.52 -7.53 8.55
N THR A 17 1.43 -7.50 7.57
CA THR A 17 1.99 -6.28 7.00
C THR A 17 0.98 -5.72 6.01
N MET A 18 0.45 -4.54 6.33
CA MET A 18 -0.54 -3.83 5.53
C MET A 18 0.10 -3.26 4.27
N LYS A 19 -0.44 -3.55 3.08
CA LYS A 19 0.15 -3.05 1.83
C LYS A 19 -0.45 -1.72 1.41
N LEU A 20 0.35 -0.64 1.44
CA LEU A 20 -0.05 0.71 1.01
C LEU A 20 0.46 0.98 -0.41
N THR A 21 -0.40 0.86 -1.42
CA THR A 21 -0.03 1.13 -2.81
C THR A 21 -0.48 2.52 -3.24
N VAL A 22 0.46 3.39 -3.61
CA VAL A 22 0.20 4.75 -4.08
C VAL A 22 0.31 4.79 -5.59
N TYR A 23 -0.80 5.11 -6.24
CA TYR A 23 -0.93 5.24 -7.69
C TYR A 23 -0.79 6.71 -8.09
N GLY A 24 0.28 7.05 -8.80
CA GLY A 24 0.45 8.39 -9.33
C GLY A 24 1.84 8.68 -9.86
N SER A 25 1.93 9.67 -10.75
CA SER A 25 3.16 10.09 -11.43
C SER A 25 4.17 10.84 -10.54
N GLY A 26 4.09 10.69 -9.21
CA GLY A 26 5.05 11.26 -8.28
C GLY A 26 4.93 12.77 -8.01
N CYS A 27 3.79 13.40 -8.33
CA CYS A 27 3.57 14.82 -8.01
C CYS A 27 3.62 15.07 -6.48
N ALA A 28 3.84 16.32 -6.07
CA ALA A 28 3.91 16.72 -4.65
C ALA A 28 2.71 16.23 -3.81
N LYS A 29 1.52 16.17 -4.41
CA LYS A 29 0.30 15.62 -3.79
C LYS A 29 0.40 14.12 -3.49
N CYS A 30 0.99 13.32 -4.39
CA CYS A 30 1.20 11.88 -4.19
C CYS A 30 2.16 11.64 -3.02
N GLN A 31 3.23 12.44 -2.95
CA GLN A 31 4.20 12.36 -1.86
C GLN A 31 3.55 12.70 -0.51
N GLN A 32 2.71 13.75 -0.48
CA GLN A 32 1.98 14.12 0.72
C GLN A 32 0.98 13.05 1.16
N LEU A 33 0.26 12.43 0.21
CA LEU A 33 -0.63 11.30 0.48
C LEU A 33 0.12 10.11 1.10
N THR A 34 1.28 9.77 0.52
CA THR A 34 2.16 8.71 1.03
C THR A 34 2.58 9.01 2.46
N ALA A 35 3.14 10.21 2.70
CA ALA A 35 3.63 10.60 4.02
C ALA A 35 2.51 10.60 5.08
N ASN A 36 1.30 11.03 4.71
CA ASN A 36 0.15 11.00 5.62
C ASN A 36 -0.29 9.56 5.94
N ALA A 37 -0.30 8.66 4.94
CA ALA A 37 -0.68 7.26 5.11
C ALA A 37 0.35 6.51 5.95
N GLU A 38 1.63 6.71 5.68
CA GLU A 38 2.74 6.19 6.50
C GLU A 38 2.63 6.68 7.94
N ALA A 39 2.41 7.99 8.14
CA ALA A 39 2.26 8.55 9.47
C ALA A 39 1.04 7.97 10.22
N ALA A 40 -0.08 7.75 9.53
CA ALA A 40 -1.28 7.13 10.08
C ALA A 40 -1.02 5.67 10.52
N ALA A 41 -0.47 4.84 9.63
CA ALA A 41 -0.13 3.45 9.92
C ALA A 41 0.86 3.34 11.09
N ARG A 42 1.89 4.19 11.09
CA ARG A 42 2.90 4.23 12.15
C ARG A 42 2.35 4.68 13.50
N ARG A 43 1.34 5.56 13.51
CA ARG A 43 0.62 5.97 14.73
C ARG A 43 -0.22 4.83 15.31
N LEU A 44 -0.84 4.03 14.43
CA LEU A 44 -1.59 2.83 14.81
C LEU A 44 -0.68 1.67 15.25
N GLY A 45 0.62 1.77 15.01
CA GLY A 45 1.59 0.72 15.33
C GLY A 45 1.46 -0.50 14.41
N LEU A 46 0.89 -0.32 13.22
CA LEU A 46 0.75 -1.36 12.21
C LEU A 46 2.07 -1.52 11.44
N ASP A 47 2.39 -2.76 11.10
CA ASP A 47 3.47 -3.05 10.15
C ASP A 47 2.91 -2.77 8.75
N PHE A 48 3.59 -1.95 7.94
CA PHE A 48 3.10 -1.55 6.63
C PHE A 48 4.23 -1.53 5.59
N GLU A 49 3.87 -1.79 4.34
CA GLU A 49 4.77 -1.70 3.19
C GLU A 49 4.23 -0.69 2.18
N VAL A 50 5.07 0.23 1.72
CA VAL A 50 4.65 1.27 0.77
C VAL A 50 5.16 0.95 -0.63
N GLU A 51 4.24 0.76 -1.57
CA GLU A 51 4.53 0.54 -2.98
C GLU A 51 4.10 1.76 -3.80
N LYS A 52 4.99 2.29 -4.64
CA LYS A 52 4.67 3.44 -5.51
C LYS A 52 4.53 2.94 -6.93
N VAL A 53 3.31 2.99 -7.46
CA VAL A 53 2.99 2.57 -8.81
C VAL A 53 2.87 3.81 -9.69
N THR A 54 3.82 3.93 -10.62
CA THR A 54 3.83 4.96 -11.67
C THR A 54 3.40 4.41 -13.02
N ASP A 55 3.29 3.08 -13.15
CA ASP A 55 2.92 2.43 -14.39
C ASP A 55 1.43 2.63 -14.69
N VAL A 56 1.14 3.19 -15.87
CA VAL A 56 -0.23 3.51 -16.28
C VAL A 56 -1.09 2.26 -16.41
N ASN A 57 -0.52 1.13 -16.84
CA ASN A 57 -1.29 -0.11 -16.99
C ASN A 57 -1.71 -0.63 -15.61
N ALA A 58 -0.80 -0.63 -14.64
CA ALA A 58 -1.10 -1.05 -13.28
C ALA A 58 -2.15 -0.14 -12.60
N ILE A 59 -2.14 1.17 -12.89
CA ILE A 59 -3.17 2.12 -12.42
C ILE A 59 -4.55 1.75 -12.98
N ILE A 60 -4.62 1.44 -14.28
CA ILE A 60 -5.88 1.06 -14.94
C ILE A 60 -6.37 -0.31 -14.45
N ASP A 61 -5.46 -1.27 -14.27
CA ASP A 61 -5.77 -2.62 -13.76
C ASP A 61 -6.32 -2.58 -12.33
N ALA A 62 -5.77 -1.69 -11.50
CA ALA A 62 -6.26 -1.40 -10.16
C ALA A 62 -7.60 -0.64 -10.13
N GLY A 63 -8.17 -0.26 -11.29
CA GLY A 63 -9.45 0.45 -11.37
C GLY A 63 -9.38 1.93 -10.99
N VAL A 64 -8.19 2.52 -10.92
CA VAL A 64 -8.02 3.93 -10.55
C VAL A 64 -8.39 4.84 -11.72
N MET A 65 -9.49 5.57 -11.57
CA MET A 65 -9.97 6.52 -12.59
C MET A 65 -9.32 7.90 -12.46
N ARG A 66 -8.91 8.29 -11.24
CA ARG A 66 -8.28 9.59 -10.97
C ARG A 66 -7.06 9.45 -10.07
N THR A 67 -5.92 9.89 -10.56
CA THR A 67 -4.70 10.03 -9.76
C THR A 67 -4.62 11.43 -9.13
N PRO A 68 -4.05 11.58 -7.93
CA PRO A 68 -3.44 10.54 -7.08
C PRO A 68 -4.46 9.61 -6.43
N ALA A 69 -4.11 8.33 -6.30
CA ALA A 69 -4.91 7.35 -5.56
C ALA A 69 -4.04 6.57 -4.56
N LEU A 70 -4.67 6.11 -3.48
CA LEU A 70 -4.08 5.26 -2.46
C LEU A 70 -4.94 4.01 -2.33
N ALA A 71 -4.27 2.87 -2.33
CA ALA A 71 -4.84 1.58 -2.04
C ALA A 71 -4.23 1.01 -0.76
N ILE A 72 -5.05 0.26 -0.03
CA ILE A 72 -4.69 -0.43 1.20
C ILE A 72 -5.09 -1.89 1.01
N ASP A 73 -4.14 -2.81 1.10
CA ASP A 73 -4.35 -4.24 0.86
C ASP A 73 -5.09 -4.51 -0.46
N GLU A 74 -4.63 -3.83 -1.52
CA GLU A 74 -5.19 -3.88 -2.89
C GLU A 74 -6.58 -3.20 -3.05
N GLU A 75 -7.17 -2.66 -1.99
CA GLU A 75 -8.44 -1.92 -2.03
C GLU A 75 -8.21 -0.41 -2.20
N ILE A 76 -8.81 0.20 -3.23
CA ILE A 76 -8.74 1.65 -3.44
C ILE A 76 -9.58 2.38 -2.38
N VAL A 77 -8.92 3.01 -1.41
CA VAL A 77 -9.59 3.79 -0.35
C VAL A 77 -9.73 5.27 -0.71
N VAL A 78 -8.88 5.78 -1.61
CA VAL A 78 -8.80 7.20 -1.97
C VAL A 78 -8.46 7.34 -3.43
N GLU A 79 -9.20 8.20 -4.14
CA GLU A 79 -8.92 8.59 -5.52
C GLU A 79 -9.12 10.11 -5.73
N GLY A 80 -8.26 10.72 -6.54
CA GLY A 80 -8.36 12.13 -6.94
C GLY A 80 -8.19 13.19 -5.84
N LYS A 81 -7.90 12.81 -4.59
CA LYS A 81 -7.72 13.73 -3.46
C LYS A 81 -6.60 13.27 -2.52
N VAL A 82 -6.19 14.17 -1.62
CA VAL A 82 -5.20 13.90 -0.57
C VAL A 82 -5.87 14.13 0.78
N PRO A 83 -6.40 13.09 1.44
CA PRO A 83 -6.91 13.20 2.80
C PRO A 83 -5.82 13.58 3.79
N SER A 84 -6.26 14.13 4.92
CA SER A 84 -5.41 14.36 6.08
C SER A 84 -5.03 13.04 6.76
N SER A 85 -3.97 13.06 7.57
CA SER A 85 -3.55 11.90 8.36
C SER A 85 -4.62 11.40 9.34
N ASP A 86 -5.55 12.27 9.76
CA ASP A 86 -6.67 11.88 10.63
C ASP A 86 -7.69 11.01 9.90
N GLU A 87 -8.13 11.42 8.71
CA GLU A 87 -9.02 10.60 7.86
C GLU A 87 -8.37 9.28 7.49
N LEU A 88 -7.07 9.27 7.19
CA LEU A 88 -6.34 8.04 6.89
C LEU A 88 -6.28 7.11 8.12
N GLN A 89 -6.11 7.63 9.33
CA GLN A 89 -6.19 6.79 10.54
C GLN A 89 -7.57 6.11 10.66
N GLN A 90 -8.66 6.79 10.29
CA GLN A 90 -9.99 6.20 10.28
C GLN A 90 -10.21 5.17 9.17
N LEU A 91 -9.42 5.23 8.09
CA LEU A 91 -9.47 4.24 7.01
C LEU A 91 -8.61 3.01 7.31
N LEU A 92 -7.53 3.18 8.08
CA LEU A 92 -6.62 2.09 8.48
C LEU A 92 -7.07 1.33 9.75
N GLY A 93 -8.00 1.86 10.53
CA GLY A 93 -8.34 1.37 11.87
C GLY A 93 -9.83 1.12 12.10
#